data_AF-A0A529MK32-F1
#
_entry.id   AF-A0A529MK32-F1
#
_cell.length_a   1.000
_cell.length_b   1.000
_cell.length_c   1.000
_cell.angle_alpha   90.00
_cell.angle_beta   90.00
_cell.angle_gamma   90.00
#
_symmetry.space_group_name_H-M   'P 1'
#
loop_
_entity.id
_entity.type
_entity.pdbx_description
1 polymer ?
#
loop_
_entity_poly.entity_id
_entity_poly.type
_entity_poly.pdbx_seq_one_letter_code
_entity_poly.pdbx_strand_id
1 'polypeptide(L)'
;GLDFARELASGGTKVFLDMKLLDIDNTVAKGVENIVKMGVSMLTLHAYPKTMRAAVEAAKGSDLCLLGVTVLTSMDEQDMIDAGYEYDPHTLVLRRSEQALHAGMGGIVCSAEEAEAV
;
A
#
# COMPACT_ATOMS: atom_id res chain seq x y z
N GLY A 1 -12.80 -4.07 -14.29
CA GLY A 1 -11.83 -4.95 -13.61
C GLY A 1 -10.42 -4.57 -14.00
N LEU A 2 -9.43 -5.48 -13.89
CA LEU A 2 -8.04 -5.17 -14.25
C LEU A 2 -7.85 -4.78 -15.73
N ASP A 3 -8.63 -5.35 -16.64
CA ASP A 3 -8.56 -5.00 -18.07
C ASP A 3 -8.97 -3.55 -18.32
N PHE A 4 -9.96 -3.04 -17.59
CA PHE A 4 -10.37 -1.64 -17.69
C PHE A 4 -9.28 -0.70 -17.17
N ALA A 5 -8.61 -1.06 -16.06
CA ALA A 5 -7.46 -0.29 -15.57
C ALA A 5 -6.30 -0.26 -16.58
N ARG A 6 -6.04 -1.39 -17.26
CA ARG A 6 -5.05 -1.50 -18.33
C ARG A 6 -5.43 -0.61 -19.52
N GLU A 7 -6.68 -0.64 -19.95
CA GLU A 7 -7.19 0.20 -21.03
C GLU A 7 -6.99 1.69 -20.73
N LEU A 8 -7.41 2.15 -19.55
CA LEU A 8 -7.23 3.53 -19.11
C LEU A 8 -5.75 3.96 -19.10
N ALA A 9 -4.87 3.11 -18.54
CA ALA A 9 -3.44 3.36 -18.50
C ALA A 9 -2.84 3.43 -19.92
N SER A 10 -3.22 2.51 -20.81
CA SER A 10 -2.77 2.51 -22.22
C SER A 10 -3.23 3.75 -23.01
N GLY A 11 -4.36 4.34 -22.62
CA GLY A 11 -4.84 5.62 -23.16
C GLY A 11 -4.14 6.86 -22.59
N GLY A 12 -3.14 6.70 -21.71
CA GLY A 12 -2.38 7.79 -21.11
C GLY A 12 -2.96 8.35 -19.80
N THR A 13 -4.01 7.74 -19.26
CA THR A 13 -4.57 8.14 -17.95
C THR A 13 -3.67 7.64 -16.82
N LYS A 14 -3.37 8.50 -15.85
CA LYS A 14 -2.70 8.06 -14.61
C LYS A 14 -3.68 7.29 -13.75
N VAL A 15 -3.44 5.99 -13.60
CA VAL A 15 -4.33 5.09 -12.84
C VAL A 15 -3.73 4.82 -11.47
N PHE A 16 -4.52 5.07 -10.43
CA PHE A 16 -4.27 4.57 -9.08
C PHE A 16 -5.09 3.30 -8.87
N LEU A 17 -4.42 2.16 -8.76
CA LEU A 17 -5.03 0.86 -8.55
C LEU A 17 -5.10 0.54 -7.05
N ASP A 18 -6.24 0.84 -6.43
CA ASP A 18 -6.44 0.69 -4.98
C ASP A 18 -6.87 -0.74 -4.58
N MET A 19 -5.94 -1.70 -4.60
CA MET A 19 -6.21 -3.12 -4.32
C MET A 19 -6.02 -3.52 -2.86
N LYS A 20 -5.28 -2.73 -2.08
CA LYS A 20 -4.90 -3.04 -0.69
C LYS A 20 -4.36 -4.48 -0.55
N LEU A 21 -3.40 -4.86 -1.40
CA LEU A 21 -2.84 -6.22 -1.39
C LEU A 21 -2.31 -6.60 0.00
N LEU A 22 -2.66 -7.81 0.44
CA LEU A 22 -2.14 -8.44 1.65
C LEU A 22 -2.23 -9.96 1.49
N ASP A 23 -1.07 -10.61 1.37
CA ASP A 23 -0.94 -12.06 1.22
C ASP A 23 0.50 -12.46 1.60
N ILE A 24 0.87 -13.73 1.42
CA ILE A 24 2.25 -14.17 1.52
C ILE A 24 3.13 -13.53 0.44
N ASP A 25 4.42 -13.41 0.74
CA ASP A 25 5.41 -12.65 -0.04
C ASP A 25 5.39 -12.99 -1.53
N ASN A 26 5.36 -14.28 -1.87
CA ASN A 26 5.39 -14.75 -3.26
C ASN A 26 4.10 -14.38 -4.02
N THR A 27 2.95 -14.36 -3.36
CA THR A 27 1.70 -13.94 -3.98
C THR A 27 1.71 -12.43 -4.24
N VAL A 28 2.16 -11.64 -3.26
CA VAL A 28 2.29 -10.18 -3.40
C VAL A 28 3.29 -9.84 -4.49
N ALA A 29 4.47 -10.47 -4.51
CA ALA A 29 5.48 -10.24 -5.52
C ALA A 29 4.93 -10.50 -6.94
N LYS A 30 4.31 -11.66 -7.17
CA LYS A 30 3.68 -12.00 -8.47
C LYS A 30 2.55 -11.04 -8.84
N GLY A 31 1.76 -10.60 -7.87
CA GLY A 31 0.72 -9.60 -8.07
C GLY A 31 1.30 -8.28 -8.56
N VAL A 32 2.34 -7.79 -7.88
CA VAL A 32 3.04 -6.55 -8.23
C VAL A 32 3.73 -6.66 -9.59
N GLU A 33 4.46 -7.73 -9.88
CA GLU A 33 5.09 -7.97 -11.19
C GLU A 33 4.08 -7.92 -12.35
N ASN A 34 2.85 -8.41 -12.13
CA ASN A 34 1.80 -8.34 -13.14
C ASN A 34 1.20 -6.94 -13.28
N ILE A 35 1.06 -6.21 -12.17
CA ILE A 35 0.55 -4.83 -12.17
C ILE A 35 1.55 -3.87 -12.81
N VAL A 36 2.86 -4.06 -12.61
CA VAL A 36 3.92 -3.29 -13.29
C VAL A 36 3.73 -3.33 -14.81
N LYS A 37 3.40 -4.51 -15.37
CA LYS A 37 3.16 -4.69 -16.82
C LYS A 37 1.89 -4.00 -17.33
N MET A 38 1.02 -3.51 -16.44
CA MET A 38 -0.21 -2.80 -16.82
C MET A 38 0.02 -1.30 -17.07
N GLY A 39 1.16 -0.75 -16.64
CA GLY A 39 1.47 0.68 -16.79
C GLY A 39 0.65 1.61 -15.89
N VAL A 40 0.07 1.09 -14.80
CA VAL A 40 -0.62 1.94 -13.81
C VAL A 40 0.41 2.77 -13.01
N SER A 41 -0.03 3.90 -12.48
CA SER A 41 0.86 4.87 -11.82
C SER A 41 1.07 4.57 -10.34
N MET A 42 0.05 4.05 -9.65
CA MET A 42 0.10 3.79 -8.22
C MET A 42 -0.62 2.49 -7.84
N LEU A 43 -0.18 1.83 -6.77
CA LEU A 43 -0.79 0.61 -6.22
C LEU A 43 -0.79 0.64 -4.69
N THR A 44 -1.90 0.28 -4.05
CA THR A 44 -1.95 0.07 -2.60
C THR A 44 -1.69 -1.37 -2.17
N LEU A 45 -1.03 -1.49 -1.03
CA LEU A 45 -0.92 -2.70 -0.21
C LEU A 45 -1.06 -2.33 1.26
N HIS A 46 -1.48 -3.27 2.11
CA HIS A 46 -1.46 -3.02 3.55
C HIS A 46 -0.01 -2.85 4.03
N ALA A 47 0.23 -1.88 4.91
CA ALA A 47 1.56 -1.50 5.40
C ALA A 47 2.14 -2.49 6.42
N TYR A 48 2.27 -3.75 6.01
CA TYR A 48 2.93 -4.80 6.77
C TYR A 48 4.36 -4.92 6.27
N PRO A 49 5.38 -4.85 7.15
CA PRO A 49 6.78 -4.76 6.71
C PRO A 49 7.21 -5.86 5.74
N LYS A 50 6.71 -7.08 5.93
CA LYS A 50 7.04 -8.23 5.07
C LYS A 50 6.42 -8.08 3.68
N THR A 51 5.14 -7.71 3.62
CA THR A 51 4.39 -7.41 2.38
C THR A 51 5.01 -6.25 1.61
N MET A 52 5.35 -5.16 2.31
CA MET A 52 5.98 -3.98 1.70
C MET A 52 7.32 -4.29 1.06
N ARG A 53 8.21 -5.02 1.76
CA ARG A 53 9.51 -5.41 1.20
C ARG A 53 9.36 -6.30 -0.04
N ALA A 54 8.44 -7.26 -0.02
CA ALA A 54 8.20 -8.13 -1.17
C ALA A 54 7.68 -7.34 -2.39
N ALA A 55 6.78 -6.39 -2.15
CA ALA A 55 6.25 -5.52 -3.20
C ALA A 55 7.32 -4.58 -3.78
N VAL A 56 8.11 -3.92 -2.93
CA VAL A 56 9.19 -3.02 -3.38
C VAL A 56 10.23 -3.79 -4.19
N GLU A 57 10.63 -4.99 -3.76
CA GLU A 57 11.53 -5.85 -4.53
C GLU A 57 10.97 -6.19 -5.91
N ALA A 58 9.70 -6.60 -5.97
CA ALA A 58 9.02 -6.96 -7.20
C ALA A 58 8.79 -5.79 -8.16
N ALA A 59 8.74 -4.56 -7.65
CA ALA A 59 8.57 -3.34 -8.44
C ALA A 59 9.91 -2.70 -8.88
N LYS A 60 11.07 -3.24 -8.48
CA LYS A 60 12.38 -2.66 -8.80
C LYS A 60 12.56 -2.42 -10.30
N GLY A 61 13.02 -1.22 -10.64
CA GLY A 61 13.25 -0.80 -12.03
C GLY A 61 11.97 -0.38 -12.78
N SER A 62 10.83 -0.32 -12.11
CA SER A 62 9.59 0.28 -12.63
C SER A 62 9.32 1.65 -12.03
N ASP A 63 8.47 2.43 -12.69
CA ASP A 63 7.96 3.72 -12.20
C ASP A 63 6.70 3.58 -11.32
N LEU A 64 6.31 2.36 -10.93
CA LEU A 64 5.11 2.11 -10.14
C LEU A 64 5.29 2.65 -8.72
N CYS A 65 4.45 3.63 -8.32
CA CYS A 65 4.45 4.12 -6.95
C CYS A 65 3.64 3.20 -6.03
N LEU A 66 4.31 2.59 -5.06
CA LEU A 66 3.68 1.73 -4.06
C LEU A 66 3.29 2.56 -2.83
N LEU A 67 2.02 2.43 -2.42
CA LEU A 67 1.47 3.10 -1.24
C LEU A 67 1.08 2.10 -0.15
N GLY A 68 1.59 2.32 1.06
CA GLY A 68 1.25 1.51 2.24
C GLY A 68 -0.01 2.02 2.93
N VAL A 69 -1.09 1.24 2.93
CA VAL A 69 -2.29 1.55 3.73
C VAL A 69 -2.00 1.29 5.19
N THR A 70 -2.03 2.35 6.00
CA THR A 70 -1.71 2.30 7.42
C THR A 70 -2.89 1.75 8.23
N VAL A 71 -3.64 2.57 8.95
CA VAL A 71 -4.91 2.21 9.59
C VAL A 71 -6.04 2.75 8.71
N LEU A 72 -7.12 1.98 8.56
CA LEU A 72 -8.26 2.46 7.79
C LEU A 72 -8.93 3.59 8.58
N THR A 73 -9.32 4.66 7.90
CA THR A 73 -9.98 5.83 8.53
C THR A 73 -11.34 5.48 9.16
N SER A 74 -11.84 4.27 8.92
CA SER A 74 -13.06 3.73 9.52
C SER A 74 -12.82 2.91 10.78
N MET A 75 -11.56 2.71 11.20
CA MET A 75 -11.22 1.93 12.38
C MET A 75 -11.01 2.85 13.58
N ASP A 76 -11.59 2.49 14.71
CA ASP A 76 -11.37 3.13 16.01
C ASP A 76 -10.53 2.27 16.96
N GLU A 77 -10.37 2.70 18.22
CA GLU A 77 -9.62 1.96 19.24
C GLU A 77 -10.19 0.56 19.50
N GLN A 78 -11.51 0.38 19.46
CA GLN A 78 -12.12 -0.93 19.69
C GLN A 78 -11.83 -1.87 18.52
N ASP A 79 -11.88 -1.37 17.27
CA ASP A 79 -11.47 -2.15 16.10
C ASP A 79 -10.01 -2.61 16.19
N MET A 80 -9.13 -1.75 16.73
CA MET A 80 -7.73 -2.11 16.95
C MET A 80 -7.57 -3.24 17.97
N ILE A 81 -8.30 -3.17 19.08
CA ILE A 81 -8.31 -4.20 20.13
C ILE A 81 -8.85 -5.52 19.57
N ASP A 82 -9.99 -5.49 18.88
CA ASP A 82 -10.64 -6.68 18.33
C ASP A 82 -9.78 -7.34 17.24
N ALA A 83 -9.02 -6.54 16.48
CA ALA A 83 -8.03 -7.02 15.52
C ALA A 83 -6.72 -7.52 16.17
N GLY A 84 -6.57 -7.40 17.49
CA GLY A 84 -5.44 -7.91 18.26
C GLY A 84 -4.20 -7.03 18.25
N TYR A 85 -4.36 -5.72 18.01
CA TYR A 85 -3.27 -4.77 18.10
C TYR A 85 -3.11 -4.24 19.54
N GLU A 86 -1.86 -4.02 19.92
CA GLU A 86 -1.49 -3.41 21.22
C GLU A 86 -1.46 -1.88 21.18
N TYR A 87 -1.57 -1.27 20.00
CA TYR A 87 -1.44 0.17 19.77
C TYR A 87 -2.79 0.78 19.40
N ASP A 88 -3.01 2.02 19.82
CA ASP A 88 -4.08 2.87 19.29
C ASP A 88 -3.87 3.18 17.79
N PRO A 89 -4.92 3.62 17.07
CA PRO A 89 -4.83 3.93 15.64
C PRO A 89 -3.67 4.87 15.29
N HIS A 90 -3.55 6.00 16.00
CA HIS A 90 -2.55 7.04 15.69
C HIS A 90 -1.13 6.51 15.88
N THR A 91 -0.84 5.84 17.00
CA THR A 91 0.47 5.24 17.24
C THR A 91 0.83 4.19 16.18
N LEU A 92 -0.15 3.37 15.75
CA LEU A 92 0.11 2.39 14.70
C LEU A 92 0.34 3.05 13.33
N VAL A 93 -0.35 4.15 13.01
CA VAL A 93 -0.11 4.93 11.79
C VAL A 93 1.33 5.43 11.76
N LEU A 94 1.81 6.10 12.81
CA LEU A 94 3.19 6.60 12.88
C LEU A 94 4.22 5.48 12.69
N ARG A 95 4.02 4.35 13.40
CA ARG A 95 4.89 3.18 13.30
C ARG A 95 4.90 2.60 11.88
N ARG A 96 3.74 2.48 11.24
CA ARG A 96 3.62 1.97 9.87
C ARG A 96 4.25 2.93 8.85
N SER A 97 4.18 4.23 9.11
CA SER A 97 4.80 5.27 8.28
C SER A 97 6.32 5.15 8.26
N GLU A 98 6.93 5.02 9.44
CA GLU A 98 8.37 4.76 9.57
C GLU A 98 8.79 3.44 8.89
N GLN A 99 7.98 2.38 9.06
CA GLN A 99 8.24 1.10 8.42
C GLN A 99 8.12 1.17 6.89
N ALA A 100 7.19 1.95 6.36
CA ALA A 100 7.01 2.15 4.92
C ALA A 100 8.23 2.87 4.33
N LEU A 101 8.72 3.92 5.01
CA LEU A 101 9.95 4.61 4.64
C LEU A 101 11.14 3.64 4.60
N HIS A 102 11.34 2.85 5.66
CA HIS A 102 12.42 1.86 5.71
C HIS A 102 12.30 0.74 4.67
N ALA A 103 11.07 0.40 4.25
CA ALA A 103 10.85 -0.60 3.20
C ALA A 103 11.10 -0.05 1.78
N GLY A 104 11.22 1.27 1.61
CA GLY A 104 11.37 1.92 0.30
C GLY A 104 10.05 2.13 -0.44
N MET A 105 8.93 2.25 0.30
CA MET A 105 7.63 2.59 -0.28
C MET A 105 7.65 4.01 -0.85
N GLY A 106 6.82 4.26 -1.87
CA GLY A 106 6.67 5.60 -2.46
C GLY A 106 5.83 6.56 -1.61
N GLY A 107 5.11 6.02 -0.63
CA GLY A 107 4.32 6.77 0.33
C GLY A 107 3.38 5.88 1.13
N ILE A 108 2.44 6.51 1.83
CA ILE A 108 1.42 5.85 2.65
C ILE A 108 0.03 6.42 2.37
N VAL A 109 -0.98 5.68 2.81
CA VAL A 109 -2.36 6.18 2.96
C VAL A 109 -2.66 6.25 4.46
N CYS A 110 -3.06 7.43 4.92
CA CYS A 110 -3.43 7.76 6.30
C CYS A 110 -4.65 8.72 6.28
N SER A 111 -5.20 9.02 7.46
CA SER A 111 -6.24 10.04 7.60
C SER A 111 -5.65 11.45 7.40
N ALA A 112 -6.52 12.43 7.14
CA ALA A 112 -6.07 13.82 7.04
C ALA A 112 -5.55 14.38 8.38
N GLU A 113 -5.96 13.79 9.51
CA GLU A 113 -5.56 14.22 10.86
C GLU A 113 -4.11 13.83 11.18
N GLU A 114 -3.63 12.74 10.57
CA GLU A 114 -2.24 12.29 10.73
C GLU A 114 -1.27 12.98 9.76
N ALA A 115 -1.75 13.77 8.79
CA ALA A 115 -0.95 14.27 7.67
C ALA A 115 0.27 15.13 8.08
N GLU A 116 0.17 15.87 9.18
CA GLU A 116 1.31 16.67 9.70
C GLU A 116 2.33 15.83 10.46
N ALA A 117 1.95 14.64 10.95
CA ALA A 117 2.76 13.82 11.84
C ALA A 117 3.57 12.72 11.14
N VAL A 118 3.31 12.47 9.84
CA VAL A 118 3.87 11.37 9.04
C VAL A 118 4.84 11.82 7.95
#